data_AF-A0A2I1ESI1-F1
#
_entry.id   AF-A0A2I1ESI1-F1
#
_cell.length_a   1.000
_cell.length_b   1.000
_cell.length_c   1.000
_cell.angle_alpha   90.00
_cell.angle_beta   90.00
_cell.angle_gamma   90.00
#
_symmetry.space_group_name_H-M   'P 1'
#
loop_
_entity.id
_entity.type
_entity.pdbx_description
1 polymer ?
#
loop_
_entity_poly.entity_id
_entity_poly.type
_entity_poly.pdbx_seq_one_letter_code
_entity_poly.pdbx_strand_id
1 'polypeptide(L)'
;MASDINNNGLDYNEETNPLYHFLKKQATEFELFGQRLRTEIQNSYQEFTKLQEQQKQEESNQTNHETTTEFQRAQQIINEIMNLSNSQTELIEALKSRVEELETESIIKNQDVKKLRQELELNKLRIKKSETKSKSDTKGKSVDIGDKQNPIDHEEIWNYEGLNWEDIMNENLNLLNISKTTHTEPSSSNHFSSSSQSNSLSREKSENIFLINQIHTRVQKIINRRENHGKKLKKKNFKILANDFTLNDLRQYTKSENFKSLKEKVRGHVNKVIEDNMNNPNFSMKSHNKPINTTFSRSLTPFTSQINSFSQENQEIPLIIENLHSQIQQIIKQKEVSQTRVRLKHFKALKSYTLNNFIQYTKTNMFNSLDSNSKRLMNLLISETLSREFDRQNLVLSQSMDEYITRGVIPELPYGYKNYTEYEKSDMFNRLNKVLKARVVKLTMLEKRIIV
;
A
#
# COMPACT_ATOMS: atom_id res chain seq x y z
N MET A 1 -65.09 84.13 -54.80
CA MET A 1 -64.73 83.39 -56.02
C MET A 1 -64.29 82.01 -55.60
N ALA A 2 -65.12 81.02 -55.90
CA ALA A 2 -64.90 79.62 -55.60
C ALA A 2 -63.80 79.08 -56.53
N SER A 3 -62.85 78.34 -55.96
CA SER A 3 -61.97 77.45 -56.72
C SER A 3 -62.30 76.03 -56.30
N ASP A 4 -63.03 75.35 -57.18
CA ASP A 4 -63.33 73.93 -57.14
C ASP A 4 -62.02 73.12 -57.13
N ILE A 5 -61.83 72.29 -56.10
CA ILE A 5 -60.88 71.18 -56.17
C ILE A 5 -61.66 69.90 -55.94
N ASN A 6 -61.70 69.13 -57.03
CA ASN A 6 -62.43 67.90 -57.25
C ASN A 6 -61.89 66.79 -56.32
N ASN A 7 -62.70 66.36 -55.35
CA ASN A 7 -62.44 65.14 -54.57
C ASN A 7 -62.83 63.91 -55.43
N ASN A 8 -61.90 63.43 -56.23
CA ASN A 8 -61.97 62.06 -56.74
C ASN A 8 -61.40 61.12 -55.68
N GLY A 9 -62.30 60.59 -54.83
CA GLY A 9 -62.02 59.47 -53.96
C GLY A 9 -61.69 58.23 -54.79
N LEU A 10 -60.42 57.84 -54.79
CA LEU A 10 -60.01 56.47 -55.10
C LEU A 10 -60.01 55.69 -53.79
N ASP A 11 -61.19 55.15 -53.47
CA ASP A 11 -61.37 54.15 -52.42
C ASP A 11 -60.74 52.83 -52.88
N TYR A 12 -59.44 52.69 -52.65
CA TYR A 12 -58.73 51.42 -52.83
C TYR A 12 -59.11 50.50 -51.67
N ASN A 13 -60.15 49.69 -51.88
CA ASN A 13 -60.53 48.62 -50.95
C ASN A 13 -59.37 47.61 -50.78
N GLU A 14 -58.56 47.78 -49.73
CA GLU A 14 -57.43 46.91 -49.35
C GLU A 14 -57.85 45.44 -49.22
N GLU A 15 -59.12 45.17 -48.91
CA GLU A 15 -59.68 43.82 -48.77
C GLU A 15 -59.82 43.04 -50.09
N THR A 16 -59.77 43.71 -51.25
CA THR A 16 -59.85 43.05 -52.56
C THR A 16 -58.49 42.78 -53.21
N ASN A 17 -57.40 43.24 -52.60
CA ASN A 17 -56.06 43.09 -53.17
C ASN A 17 -55.53 41.66 -52.95
N PRO A 18 -55.28 40.87 -54.02
CA PRO A 18 -54.79 39.49 -53.89
C PRO A 18 -53.46 39.38 -53.15
N LEU A 19 -52.61 40.41 -53.25
CA LEU A 19 -51.31 40.46 -52.56
C LEU A 19 -51.50 40.63 -51.04
N TYR A 20 -52.47 41.45 -50.63
CA TYR A 20 -52.81 41.63 -49.22
C TYR A 20 -53.33 40.33 -48.61
N HIS A 21 -54.23 39.63 -49.30
CA HIS A 21 -54.73 38.32 -48.88
C HIS A 21 -53.62 37.27 -48.76
N PHE A 22 -52.67 37.25 -49.71
CA PHE A 22 -51.52 36.36 -49.65
C PHE A 22 -50.60 36.66 -48.45
N LEU A 23 -50.28 37.93 -48.22
CA LEU A 23 -49.44 38.36 -47.09
C LEU A 23 -50.11 38.06 -45.74
N LYS A 24 -51.42 38.31 -45.63
CA LYS A 24 -52.20 37.98 -44.44
C LYS A 24 -52.22 36.47 -44.16
N LYS A 25 -52.33 35.65 -45.21
CA LYS A 25 -52.22 34.19 -45.10
C LYS A 25 -50.83 33.73 -44.64
N GLN A 26 -49.77 34.28 -45.20
CA GLN A 26 -48.39 33.95 -44.77
C GLN A 26 -48.12 34.36 -43.32
N ALA A 27 -48.55 35.55 -42.92
CA ALA A 27 -48.40 36.03 -41.54
C ALA A 27 -49.10 35.13 -40.54
N THR A 28 -50.33 34.70 -40.85
CA THR A 28 -51.09 33.77 -39.99
C THR A 28 -50.47 32.38 -39.93
N GLU A 29 -49.98 31.84 -41.05
CA GLU A 29 -49.25 30.56 -41.07
C GLU A 29 -47.95 30.62 -40.24
N PHE A 30 -47.23 31.74 -40.30
CA PHE A 30 -46.01 31.93 -39.51
C PHE A 30 -46.30 32.05 -38.00
N GLU A 31 -47.39 32.75 -37.64
CA GLU A 31 -47.84 32.83 -36.25
C GLU A 31 -48.24 31.45 -35.70
N LEU A 32 -49.02 30.68 -36.47
CA LEU A 32 -49.39 29.29 -36.15
C LEU A 32 -48.16 28.38 -36.00
N PHE A 33 -47.16 28.54 -36.88
CA PHE A 33 -45.90 27.82 -36.77
C PHE A 33 -45.15 28.17 -35.49
N GLY A 34 -45.05 29.46 -35.15
CA GLY A 34 -44.41 29.92 -33.92
C GLY A 34 -45.08 29.38 -32.65
N GLN A 35 -46.42 29.30 -32.65
CA GLN A 35 -47.16 28.69 -31.54
C GLN A 35 -46.87 27.20 -31.41
N ARG A 36 -46.89 26.44 -32.52
CA ARG A 36 -46.55 25.01 -32.52
C ARG A 36 -45.14 24.76 -32.03
N LEU A 37 -44.17 25.54 -32.52
CA LEU A 37 -42.77 25.43 -32.11
C LEU A 37 -42.60 25.68 -30.62
N ARG A 38 -43.29 26.70 -30.06
CA ARG A 38 -43.26 26.98 -28.63
C ARG A 38 -43.81 25.80 -27.81
N THR A 39 -44.93 25.23 -28.23
CA THR A 39 -45.53 24.06 -27.58
C THR A 39 -44.61 22.84 -27.65
N GLU A 40 -43.99 22.59 -28.79
CA GLU A 40 -43.06 21.46 -28.99
C GLU A 40 -41.84 21.57 -28.07
N ILE A 41 -41.23 22.76 -27.99
CA ILE A 41 -40.09 23.01 -27.09
C ILE A 41 -40.50 22.82 -25.63
N GLN A 42 -41.67 23.32 -25.24
CA GLN A 42 -42.17 23.19 -23.88
C GLN A 42 -42.43 21.71 -23.52
N ASN A 43 -43.03 20.95 -24.43
CA ASN A 43 -43.29 19.52 -24.24
C ASN A 43 -41.98 18.73 -24.14
N SER A 44 -41.03 19.00 -25.03
CA SER A 44 -39.70 18.37 -25.01
C SER A 44 -38.97 18.61 -23.68
N TYR A 45 -39.03 19.84 -23.17
CA TYR A 45 -38.41 20.18 -21.88
C TYR A 45 -39.09 19.47 -20.69
N GLN A 46 -40.43 19.34 -20.73
CA GLN A 46 -41.16 18.59 -19.72
C GLN A 46 -40.84 17.09 -19.75
N GLU A 47 -40.73 16.49 -20.94
CA GLU A 47 -40.30 15.09 -21.09
C GLU A 47 -38.87 14.88 -20.59
N PHE A 48 -37.94 15.76 -20.93
CA PHE A 48 -36.57 15.73 -20.44
C PHE A 48 -36.52 15.79 -18.89
N THR A 49 -37.34 16.66 -18.29
CA THR A 49 -37.43 16.78 -16.83
C THR A 49 -37.97 15.50 -16.19
N LYS A 50 -39.03 14.90 -16.77
CA LYS A 50 -39.58 13.62 -16.29
C LYS A 50 -38.58 12.47 -16.41
N LEU A 51 -37.80 12.41 -17.49
CA LEU A 51 -36.75 11.40 -17.68
C LEU A 51 -35.63 11.55 -16.65
N GLN A 52 -35.22 12.78 -16.34
CA GLN A 52 -34.25 13.07 -15.27
C GLN A 52 -34.75 12.63 -13.89
N GLU A 53 -36.03 12.85 -13.59
CA GLU A 53 -36.64 12.41 -12.33
C GLU A 53 -36.78 10.89 -12.24
N GLN A 54 -37.16 10.22 -13.33
CA GLN A 54 -37.21 8.75 -13.40
C GLN A 54 -35.83 8.11 -13.20
N GLN A 55 -34.78 8.65 -13.82
CA GLN A 55 -33.40 8.16 -13.61
C GLN A 55 -32.96 8.29 -12.15
N LYS A 56 -33.28 9.40 -11.48
CA LYS A 56 -32.99 9.58 -10.05
C LYS A 56 -33.75 8.60 -9.16
N GLN A 57 -35.00 8.28 -9.50
CA GLN A 57 -35.80 7.31 -8.75
C GLN A 57 -35.29 5.87 -8.95
N GLU A 58 -34.90 5.49 -10.17
CA GLU A 58 -34.31 4.17 -10.47
C GLU A 58 -32.94 3.98 -9.77
N GLU A 59 -32.08 5.01 -9.76
CA GLU A 59 -30.82 4.99 -9.01
C GLU A 59 -31.04 4.86 -7.50
N SER A 60 -32.06 5.52 -6.93
CA SER A 60 -32.37 5.43 -5.50
C SER A 60 -32.91 4.04 -5.08
N ASN A 61 -33.68 3.39 -5.96
CA ASN A 61 -34.30 2.08 -5.66
C ASN A 61 -33.30 0.92 -5.81
N GLN A 62 -32.31 1.01 -6.70
CA GLN A 62 -31.24 0.00 -6.79
C GLN A 62 -30.22 0.13 -5.65
N THR A 63 -29.89 1.36 -5.24
CA THR A 63 -28.88 1.58 -4.19
C THR A 63 -29.33 1.07 -2.82
N ASN A 64 -30.64 1.08 -2.51
CA ASN A 64 -31.14 0.71 -1.18
C ASN A 64 -31.24 -0.81 -0.93
N HIS A 65 -31.38 -1.65 -1.96
CA HIS A 65 -31.55 -3.10 -1.75
C HIS A 65 -30.22 -3.88 -1.71
N GLU A 66 -29.20 -3.45 -2.47
CA GLU A 66 -27.86 -4.07 -2.48
C GLU A 66 -26.99 -3.60 -1.30
N THR A 67 -27.02 -2.32 -0.93
CA THR A 67 -26.19 -1.82 0.19
C THR A 67 -26.66 -2.38 1.54
N THR A 68 -27.95 -2.58 1.74
CA THR A 68 -28.49 -3.11 3.00
C THR A 68 -28.14 -4.59 3.20
N THR A 69 -28.11 -5.38 2.12
CA THR A 69 -27.78 -6.81 2.18
C THR A 69 -26.27 -7.06 2.29
N GLU A 70 -25.44 -6.27 1.61
CA GLU A 70 -23.98 -6.34 1.78
C GLU A 70 -23.53 -5.83 3.14
N PHE A 71 -24.14 -4.76 3.66
CA PHE A 71 -23.86 -4.24 4.99
C PHE A 71 -24.24 -5.25 6.09
N GLN A 72 -25.41 -5.90 5.98
CA GLN A 72 -25.81 -6.95 6.92
C GLN A 72 -24.88 -8.16 6.88
N ARG A 73 -24.43 -8.59 5.69
CA ARG A 73 -23.42 -9.66 5.55
C ARG A 73 -22.09 -9.26 6.15
N ALA A 74 -21.62 -8.03 5.92
CA ALA A 74 -20.39 -7.54 6.51
C ALA A 74 -20.47 -7.51 8.04
N GLN A 75 -21.61 -7.08 8.60
CA GLN A 75 -21.84 -7.07 10.04
C GLN A 75 -21.84 -8.49 10.63
N GLN A 76 -22.42 -9.47 9.93
CA GLN A 76 -22.43 -10.87 10.35
C GLN A 76 -21.02 -11.47 10.35
N ILE A 77 -20.23 -11.21 9.31
CA ILE A 77 -18.82 -11.64 9.22
C ILE A 77 -17.98 -11.03 10.34
N ILE A 78 -18.18 -9.74 10.66
CA ILE A 78 -17.46 -9.06 11.76
C ILE A 78 -17.78 -9.72 13.11
N ASN A 79 -19.04 -10.07 13.36
CA ASN A 79 -19.44 -10.75 14.59
C ASN A 79 -18.83 -12.15 14.69
N GLU A 80 -18.79 -12.91 13.59
CA GLU A 80 -18.14 -14.22 13.55
C GLU A 80 -16.62 -14.12 13.82
N ILE A 81 -15.95 -13.12 13.24
CA ILE A 81 -14.52 -12.86 13.49
C ILE A 81 -14.26 -12.52 14.96
N MET A 82 -15.10 -11.66 15.57
CA MET A 82 -14.97 -11.32 16.99
C MET A 82 -15.16 -12.54 17.89
N ASN A 83 -16.19 -13.36 17.63
CA ASN A 83 -16.43 -14.57 18.41
C ASN A 83 -15.27 -15.56 18.29
N LEU A 84 -14.72 -15.73 17.08
CA LEU A 84 -13.57 -16.60 16.86
C LEU A 84 -12.31 -16.06 17.57
N SER A 85 -12.09 -14.75 17.54
CA SER A 85 -10.98 -14.09 18.24
C SER A 85 -11.07 -14.27 19.76
N ASN A 86 -12.27 -14.16 20.32
CA ASN A 86 -12.49 -14.37 21.76
C ASN A 86 -12.21 -15.82 22.14
N SER A 87 -12.74 -16.79 21.40
CA SER A 87 -12.47 -18.22 21.63
C SER A 87 -10.99 -18.57 21.49
N GLN A 88 -10.28 -17.97 20.52
CA GLN A 88 -8.83 -18.15 20.40
C GLN A 88 -8.07 -17.54 21.58
N THR A 89 -8.52 -16.40 22.11
CA THR A 89 -7.92 -15.78 23.29
C THR A 89 -8.10 -16.64 24.52
N GLU A 90 -9.29 -17.17 24.75
CA GLU A 90 -9.59 -18.12 25.83
C GLU A 90 -8.72 -19.38 25.74
N LEU A 91 -8.55 -19.94 24.53
CA LEU A 91 -7.65 -21.07 24.31
C LEU A 91 -6.19 -20.74 24.63
N ILE A 92 -5.71 -19.55 24.24
CA ILE A 92 -4.35 -19.09 24.54
C ILE A 92 -4.15 -18.95 26.05
N GLU A 93 -5.11 -18.40 26.78
CA GLU A 93 -5.04 -18.27 28.23
C GLU A 93 -5.06 -19.64 28.92
N ALA A 94 -5.92 -20.57 28.47
CA ALA A 94 -5.94 -21.94 28.96
C ALA A 94 -4.61 -22.66 28.74
N LEU A 95 -4.00 -22.50 27.56
CA LEU A 95 -2.69 -23.08 27.25
C LEU A 95 -1.57 -22.48 28.09
N LYS A 96 -1.57 -21.15 28.30
CA LYS A 96 -0.59 -20.49 29.18
C LYS A 96 -0.68 -21.02 30.61
N SER A 97 -1.89 -21.11 31.15
CA SER A 97 -2.14 -21.67 32.49
C SER A 97 -1.64 -23.12 32.59
N ARG A 98 -1.91 -23.95 31.58
CA ARG A 98 -1.42 -25.34 31.56
C ARG A 98 0.10 -25.44 31.46
N VAL A 99 0.77 -24.55 30.72
CA VAL A 99 2.23 -24.50 30.66
C VAL A 99 2.82 -24.13 32.02
N GLU A 100 2.28 -23.11 32.68
CA GLU A 100 2.70 -22.70 34.02
C GLU A 100 2.52 -23.85 35.04
N GLU A 101 1.38 -24.55 35.00
CA GLU A 101 1.15 -25.73 35.83
C GLU A 101 2.20 -26.82 35.58
N LEU A 102 2.48 -27.16 34.31
CA LEU A 102 3.48 -28.16 33.95
C LEU A 102 4.91 -27.77 34.35
N GLU A 103 5.25 -26.48 34.28
CA GLU A 103 6.52 -25.96 34.75
C GLU A 103 6.66 -26.15 36.27
N THR A 104 5.62 -25.81 37.04
CA THR A 104 5.62 -26.01 38.50
C THR A 104 5.69 -27.50 38.87
N GLU A 105 4.90 -28.36 38.21
CA GLU A 105 4.97 -29.82 38.39
C GLU A 105 6.37 -30.37 38.09
N SER A 106 7.00 -29.88 37.01
CA SER A 106 8.35 -30.29 36.62
C SER A 106 9.38 -29.89 37.68
N ILE A 107 9.30 -28.67 38.19
CA ILE A 107 10.18 -28.19 39.28
C ILE A 107 10.03 -29.07 40.52
N ILE A 108 8.79 -29.38 40.92
CA ILE A 108 8.50 -30.22 42.09
C ILE A 108 9.05 -31.63 41.89
N LYS A 109 8.74 -32.28 40.76
CA LYS A 109 9.24 -33.65 40.47
C LYS A 109 10.76 -33.70 40.45
N ASN A 110 11.43 -32.67 39.92
CA ASN A 110 12.89 -32.59 39.93
C ASN A 110 13.46 -32.45 41.34
N GLN A 111 12.79 -31.71 42.24
CA GLN A 111 13.18 -31.62 43.64
C GLN A 111 13.02 -32.97 44.37
N ASP A 112 11.91 -33.69 44.12
CA ASP A 112 11.66 -35.01 44.71
C ASP A 112 12.70 -36.03 44.24
N VAL A 113 13.02 -36.05 42.94
CA VAL A 113 14.09 -36.92 42.40
C VAL A 113 15.42 -36.62 43.05
N LYS A 114 15.75 -35.33 43.26
CA LYS A 114 17.00 -34.93 43.94
C LYS A 114 17.03 -35.44 45.39
N LYS A 115 15.92 -35.34 46.11
CA LYS A 115 15.78 -35.83 47.48
C LYS A 115 15.94 -37.36 47.55
N LEU A 116 15.27 -38.10 46.68
CA LEU A 116 15.39 -39.56 46.60
C LEU A 116 16.82 -40.01 46.30
N ARG A 117 17.52 -39.30 45.40
CA ARG A 117 18.95 -39.57 45.12
C ARG A 117 19.82 -39.36 46.37
N GLN A 118 19.58 -38.32 47.16
CA GLN A 118 20.31 -38.08 48.41
C GLN A 118 20.03 -39.17 49.46
N GLU A 119 18.77 -39.57 49.63
CA GLU A 119 18.39 -40.64 50.56
C GLU A 119 19.00 -41.98 50.17
N LEU A 120 19.05 -42.27 48.87
CA LEU A 120 19.66 -43.49 48.34
C LEU A 120 21.18 -43.51 48.59
N GLU A 121 21.89 -42.39 48.40
CA GLU A 121 23.31 -42.27 48.75
C GLU A 121 23.56 -42.42 50.26
N LEU A 122 22.72 -41.81 51.10
CA LEU A 122 22.77 -41.99 52.55
C LEU A 122 22.56 -43.45 52.96
N ASN A 123 21.62 -44.16 52.33
CA ASN A 123 21.38 -45.57 52.58
C ASN A 123 22.56 -46.45 52.12
N LYS A 124 23.17 -46.18 50.97
CA LYS A 124 24.42 -46.85 50.54
C LYS A 124 25.53 -46.68 51.58
N LEU A 125 25.70 -45.47 52.12
CA LEU A 125 26.68 -45.18 53.17
C LEU A 125 26.38 -45.92 54.48
N ARG A 126 25.10 -46.06 54.86
CA ARG A 126 24.69 -46.84 56.04
C ARG A 126 24.96 -48.34 55.87
N ILE A 127 24.66 -48.90 54.70
CA ILE A 127 24.91 -50.32 54.38
C ILE A 127 26.41 -50.61 54.45
N LYS A 128 27.25 -49.76 53.83
CA LYS A 128 28.72 -49.89 53.91
C LYS A 128 29.24 -49.83 55.36
N LYS A 129 28.66 -48.98 56.22
CA LYS A 129 29.02 -48.90 57.64
C LYS A 129 28.62 -50.15 58.44
N SER A 130 27.46 -50.75 58.15
CA SER A 130 27.03 -52.00 58.82
C SER A 130 27.89 -53.20 58.41
N GLU A 131 28.36 -53.27 57.16
CA GLU A 131 29.26 -54.33 56.70
C GLU A 131 30.67 -54.21 57.32
N THR A 132 31.14 -53.00 57.60
CA THR A 132 32.42 -52.81 58.31
C THR A 132 32.36 -53.13 59.80
N LYS A 133 31.16 -53.13 60.42
CA LYS A 133 30.96 -53.48 61.84
C LYS A 133 30.77 -54.99 62.08
N SER A 134 30.43 -55.79 61.07
CA SER A 134 30.29 -57.24 61.20
C SER A 134 31.59 -58.03 61.04
N LYS A 135 32.71 -57.37 60.67
CA LYS A 135 34.01 -58.01 60.48
C LYS A 135 34.94 -58.00 61.70
N SER A 136 34.53 -57.42 62.84
CA SER A 136 35.40 -57.38 64.03
C SER A 136 35.12 -58.46 65.09
N ASP A 137 34.06 -59.25 64.99
CA ASP A 137 33.81 -60.32 65.96
C ASP A 137 33.23 -61.58 65.30
N THR A 138 34.10 -62.55 64.99
CA THR A 138 33.89 -63.98 65.28
C THR A 138 35.10 -64.80 64.84
N LYS A 139 35.86 -65.22 65.84
CA LYS A 139 36.85 -66.30 65.76
C LYS A 139 36.05 -67.61 65.88
N GLY A 140 35.98 -68.43 64.82
CA GLY A 140 35.42 -69.78 64.97
C GLY A 140 35.00 -70.51 63.70
N LYS A 141 35.75 -71.58 63.40
CA LYS A 141 35.33 -72.83 62.72
C LYS A 141 34.86 -72.79 61.25
N SER A 142 35.80 -73.23 60.41
CA SER A 142 35.62 -74.07 59.22
C SER A 142 34.35 -74.95 59.24
N VAL A 143 33.52 -74.84 58.19
CA VAL A 143 32.93 -75.99 57.48
C VAL A 143 32.86 -75.62 55.99
N ASP A 144 33.49 -76.46 55.19
CA ASP A 144 33.47 -76.47 53.72
C ASP A 144 32.28 -77.32 53.26
N ILE A 145 31.38 -76.75 52.46
CA ILE A 145 30.46 -77.47 51.57
C ILE A 145 30.35 -76.64 50.31
N GLY A 146 31.08 -77.06 49.27
CA GLY A 146 30.93 -76.52 47.93
C GLY A 146 29.59 -76.89 47.32
N ASP A 147 28.97 -75.93 46.63
CA ASP A 147 28.42 -76.23 45.32
C ASP A 147 28.35 -74.98 44.43
N LYS A 148 28.40 -75.27 43.14
CA LYS A 148 28.68 -74.38 42.02
C LYS A 148 27.66 -73.26 41.84
N GLN A 149 28.14 -72.03 41.62
CA GLN A 149 27.74 -71.15 40.51
C GLN A 149 28.56 -69.85 40.54
N ASN A 150 29.24 -69.55 39.43
CA ASN A 150 29.86 -68.25 39.17
C ASN A 150 28.83 -67.13 39.38
N PRO A 151 29.16 -66.05 40.09
CA PRO A 151 28.45 -64.79 39.88
C PRO A 151 28.92 -64.27 38.52
N ILE A 152 28.04 -64.40 37.53
CA ILE A 152 28.14 -63.68 36.26
C ILE A 152 28.17 -62.18 36.62
N ASP A 153 29.23 -61.52 36.17
CA ASP A 153 29.30 -60.06 36.03
C ASP A 153 28.05 -59.59 35.28
N HIS A 154 27.09 -59.04 36.02
CA HIS A 154 26.13 -58.10 35.45
C HIS A 154 26.66 -56.68 35.66
N GLU A 155 27.83 -56.44 35.06
CA GLU A 155 28.35 -55.11 34.78
C GLU A 155 27.79 -54.66 33.42
N GLU A 156 26.47 -54.61 33.32
CA GLU A 156 25.80 -54.02 32.17
C GLU A 156 24.40 -53.65 32.63
N ILE A 157 24.15 -52.37 32.86
CA ILE A 157 22.84 -51.70 32.69
C ILE A 157 23.02 -50.21 33.05
N TRP A 158 22.86 -49.38 31.99
CA TRP A 158 22.86 -47.91 31.92
C TRP A 158 24.19 -47.17 31.71
N ASN A 159 24.91 -47.50 30.64
CA ASN A 159 25.62 -46.47 29.87
C ASN A 159 24.58 -45.62 29.11
N TYR A 160 23.99 -44.65 29.79
CA TYR A 160 23.34 -43.53 29.12
C TYR A 160 24.40 -42.43 29.04
N GLU A 161 24.95 -42.21 27.85
CA GLU A 161 25.76 -41.04 27.53
C GLU A 161 24.91 -39.80 27.77
N GLY A 162 24.97 -39.29 29.00
CA GLY A 162 24.35 -38.06 29.41
C GLY A 162 25.03 -36.92 28.68
N LEU A 163 24.34 -36.34 27.69
CA LEU A 163 24.54 -34.95 27.32
C LEU A 163 24.56 -34.13 28.61
N ASN A 164 25.66 -33.40 28.83
CA ASN A 164 25.94 -32.60 30.01
C ASN A 164 24.87 -31.51 30.17
N TRP A 165 23.90 -31.73 31.07
CA TRP A 165 22.76 -30.83 31.27
C TRP A 165 23.16 -29.47 31.86
N GLU A 166 24.34 -29.38 32.48
CA GLU A 166 24.97 -28.14 32.92
C GLU A 166 25.30 -27.18 31.76
N ASP A 167 25.53 -27.69 30.54
CA ASP A 167 25.81 -26.84 29.37
C ASP A 167 24.52 -26.22 28.78
N ILE A 168 23.38 -26.93 28.87
CA ILE A 168 22.07 -26.48 28.36
C ILE A 168 21.46 -25.39 29.25
N MET A 169 21.72 -25.44 30.56
CA MET A 169 21.22 -24.43 31.51
C MET A 169 21.94 -23.08 31.39
N ASN A 170 23.23 -23.08 31.02
CA ASN A 170 24.01 -21.85 30.85
C ASN A 170 23.70 -21.11 29.52
N GLU A 171 23.26 -21.83 28.48
CA GLU A 171 22.90 -21.22 27.20
C GLU A 171 21.55 -20.47 27.28
N ASN A 172 20.58 -20.99 28.04
CA ASN A 172 19.27 -20.35 28.24
C ASN A 172 19.32 -19.15 29.21
N LEU A 173 20.22 -19.14 30.19
CA LEU A 173 20.39 -18.00 31.10
C LEU A 173 21.00 -16.77 30.39
N ASN A 174 21.85 -16.99 29.38
CA ASN A 174 22.45 -15.93 28.57
C ASN A 174 21.46 -15.31 27.56
N LEU A 175 20.44 -16.05 27.10
CA LEU A 175 19.39 -15.52 26.22
C LEU A 175 18.37 -14.63 26.96
N LEU A 176 18.18 -14.86 28.26
CA LEU A 176 17.25 -14.06 29.08
C LEU A 176 17.86 -12.71 29.53
N ASN A 177 19.19 -12.64 29.68
CA ASN A 177 19.91 -11.41 30.10
C ASN A 177 20.08 -10.38 28.98
N ILE A 178 19.96 -10.77 27.70
CA ILE A 178 20.03 -9.83 26.55
C ILE A 178 18.70 -9.08 26.37
N SER A 179 17.61 -9.57 26.94
CA SER A 179 16.26 -9.01 26.77
C SER A 179 15.83 -8.03 27.88
N LYS A 180 16.68 -7.80 28.89
CA LYS A 180 16.37 -6.93 30.06
C LYS A 180 17.47 -5.90 30.34
N THR A 181 17.79 -5.04 29.37
CA THR A 181 18.53 -3.79 29.67
C THR A 181 18.03 -2.65 28.79
N THR A 182 17.04 -1.90 29.27
CA THR A 182 17.02 -0.41 29.39
C THR A 182 15.60 0.04 29.74
N HIS A 183 15.21 -0.10 31.01
CA HIS A 183 14.14 0.71 31.61
C HIS A 183 14.59 1.11 33.01
N THR A 184 15.33 2.22 33.08
CA THR A 184 15.51 2.99 34.30
C THR A 184 14.48 4.12 34.26
N GLU A 185 13.37 3.94 34.97
CA GLU A 185 12.58 5.07 35.45
C GLU A 185 13.30 5.74 36.62
N PRO A 186 13.13 7.06 36.77
CA PRO A 186 12.85 7.59 38.09
C PRO A 186 11.62 8.48 38.06
N SER A 187 10.64 8.14 38.91
CA SER A 187 9.58 9.06 39.32
C SER A 187 10.15 10.08 40.30
N SER A 188 9.88 11.38 40.09
CA SER A 188 9.33 12.28 41.12
C SER A 188 9.30 13.77 40.72
N SER A 189 8.09 14.33 40.90
CA SER A 189 7.74 15.70 41.29
C SER A 189 7.76 16.84 40.27
N ASN A 190 6.56 17.42 40.14
CA ASN A 190 6.23 18.68 39.48
C ASN A 190 6.99 19.87 40.07
N HIS A 191 7.42 20.82 39.23
CA HIS A 191 7.08 22.24 39.36
C HIS A 191 7.50 23.01 38.09
N PHE A 192 6.58 23.83 37.60
CA PHE A 192 6.76 24.74 36.46
C PHE A 192 7.88 25.76 36.72
N SER A 193 8.77 25.97 35.75
CA SER A 193 9.10 27.30 35.20
C SER A 193 10.05 27.22 34.00
N SER A 194 9.60 27.90 32.95
CA SER A 194 10.21 28.29 31.68
C SER A 194 11.73 28.52 31.68
N SER A 195 12.46 27.80 30.82
CA SER A 195 13.58 28.39 30.07
C SER A 195 13.81 27.61 28.76
N SER A 196 13.62 28.31 27.65
CA SER A 196 13.69 27.77 26.29
C SER A 196 15.14 27.82 25.80
N GLN A 197 15.95 26.80 26.07
CA GLN A 197 17.29 26.67 25.46
C GLN A 197 17.89 25.25 25.58
N SER A 198 17.22 24.21 25.08
CA SER A 198 17.82 22.85 25.06
C SER A 198 17.19 21.83 24.09
N ASN A 199 16.66 22.24 22.93
CA ASN A 199 16.03 21.30 21.98
C ASN A 199 16.76 21.08 20.64
N SER A 200 17.88 21.75 20.35
CA SER A 200 18.59 21.55 19.06
C SER A 200 19.47 20.29 19.04
N LEU A 201 20.16 19.97 20.14
CA LEU A 201 21.16 18.89 20.17
C LEU A 201 20.55 17.48 20.12
N SER A 202 19.36 17.30 20.69
CA SER A 202 18.64 16.03 20.78
C SER A 202 18.04 15.64 19.43
N ARG A 203 17.62 16.65 18.65
CA ARG A 203 16.98 16.49 17.33
C ARG A 203 17.99 16.16 16.25
N GLU A 204 19.16 16.78 16.26
CA GLU A 204 20.24 16.42 15.32
C GLU A 204 20.75 14.99 15.53
N LYS A 205 20.87 14.54 16.79
CA LYS A 205 21.27 13.16 17.10
C LYS A 205 20.23 12.13 16.62
N SER A 206 18.94 12.41 16.79
CA SER A 206 17.88 11.49 16.36
C SER A 206 17.73 11.44 14.84
N GLU A 207 17.85 12.57 14.15
CA GLU A 207 17.85 12.64 12.68
C GLU A 207 19.09 11.92 12.09
N ASN A 208 20.25 12.02 12.75
CA ASN A 208 21.46 11.30 12.37
C ASN A 208 21.31 9.78 12.48
N ILE A 209 20.73 9.30 13.60
CA ILE A 209 20.47 7.87 13.83
C ILE A 209 19.48 7.34 12.78
N PHE A 210 18.43 8.10 12.47
CA PHE A 210 17.45 7.73 11.44
C PHE A 210 18.09 7.58 10.05
N LEU A 211 18.96 8.52 9.66
CA LEU A 211 19.67 8.48 8.38
C LEU A 211 20.66 7.30 8.31
N ILE A 212 21.41 7.05 9.39
CA ILE A 212 22.30 5.89 9.53
C ILE A 212 21.52 4.59 9.34
N ASN A 213 20.33 4.47 9.94
CA ASN A 213 19.47 3.30 9.82
C ASN A 213 18.93 3.10 8.40
N GLN A 214 18.60 4.19 7.69
CA GLN A 214 18.20 4.11 6.29
C GLN A 214 19.32 3.60 5.39
N ILE A 215 20.53 4.14 5.54
CA ILE A 215 21.70 3.70 4.78
C ILE A 215 21.99 2.22 5.07
N HIS A 216 21.96 1.83 6.35
CA HIS A 216 22.16 0.43 6.74
C HIS A 216 21.13 -0.50 6.11
N THR A 217 19.85 -0.14 6.16
CA THR A 217 18.76 -0.90 5.54
C THR A 217 18.98 -1.05 4.04
N ARG A 218 19.45 0.00 3.37
CA ARG A 218 19.75 -0.03 1.94
C ARG A 218 20.90 -0.99 1.62
N VAL A 219 21.96 -0.96 2.42
CA VAL A 219 23.12 -1.86 2.32
C VAL A 219 22.67 -3.32 2.50
N GLN A 220 21.89 -3.63 3.54
CA GLN A 220 21.36 -4.96 3.78
C GLN A 220 20.47 -5.46 2.64
N LYS A 221 19.62 -4.59 2.06
CA LYS A 221 18.83 -4.92 0.87
C LYS A 221 19.71 -5.33 -0.33
N ILE A 222 20.88 -4.70 -0.51
CA ILE A 222 21.82 -5.05 -1.58
C ILE A 222 22.48 -6.41 -1.30
N ILE A 223 22.88 -6.66 -0.04
CA ILE A 223 23.47 -7.93 0.41
C ILE A 223 22.48 -9.07 0.15
N ASN A 224 21.29 -8.98 0.73
CA ASN A 224 20.26 -10.03 0.65
C ASN A 224 19.88 -10.35 -0.79
N ARG A 225 19.72 -9.33 -1.65
CA ARG A 225 19.43 -9.53 -3.08
C ARG A 225 20.51 -10.35 -3.79
N ARG A 226 21.78 -10.20 -3.41
CA ARG A 226 22.90 -10.88 -4.09
C ARG A 226 23.13 -12.27 -3.51
N GLU A 227 23.08 -12.39 -2.19
CA GLU A 227 23.20 -13.67 -1.50
C GLU A 227 22.03 -14.61 -1.87
N ASN A 228 20.79 -14.13 -1.94
CA ASN A 228 19.62 -14.94 -2.36
C ASN A 228 19.68 -15.42 -3.81
N HIS A 229 20.49 -14.78 -4.66
CA HIS A 229 20.72 -15.20 -6.03
C HIS A 229 22.00 -16.05 -6.20
N GLY A 230 22.67 -16.44 -5.11
CA GLY A 230 23.94 -17.17 -5.12
C GLY A 230 25.09 -16.38 -5.78
N LYS A 231 24.94 -15.07 -5.94
CA LYS A 231 25.87 -14.23 -6.70
C LYS A 231 26.82 -13.49 -5.77
N LYS A 232 28.13 -13.61 -6.04
CA LYS A 232 29.18 -12.86 -5.30
C LYS A 232 28.87 -11.36 -5.27
N LEU A 233 29.06 -10.77 -4.09
CA LEU A 233 29.03 -9.33 -3.88
C LEU A 233 30.23 -8.68 -4.57
N LYS A 234 29.99 -7.55 -5.22
CA LYS A 234 31.00 -6.76 -5.92
C LYS A 234 30.72 -5.29 -5.66
N LYS A 235 31.79 -4.48 -5.62
CA LYS A 235 31.76 -3.00 -5.51
C LYS A 235 30.67 -2.34 -6.35
N LYS A 236 30.51 -2.73 -7.62
CA LYS A 236 29.53 -2.13 -8.55
C LYS A 236 28.08 -2.18 -8.06
N ASN A 237 27.74 -3.14 -7.20
CA ASN A 237 26.39 -3.28 -6.66
C ASN A 237 26.05 -2.15 -5.66
N PHE A 238 27.06 -1.55 -5.04
CA PHE A 238 26.92 -0.48 -4.05
C PHE A 238 27.03 0.93 -4.63
N LYS A 239 27.29 1.07 -5.95
CA LYS A 239 27.31 2.39 -6.62
C LYS A 239 26.03 3.19 -6.43
N ILE A 240 24.89 2.49 -6.28
CA ILE A 240 23.58 3.13 -6.06
C ILE A 240 23.53 3.94 -4.75
N LEU A 241 24.36 3.62 -3.76
CA LEU A 241 24.42 4.38 -2.51
C LEU A 241 24.88 5.83 -2.74
N ALA A 242 25.77 6.05 -3.71
CA ALA A 242 26.25 7.38 -4.07
C ALA A 242 25.20 8.20 -4.85
N ASN A 243 24.16 7.55 -5.38
CA ASN A 243 23.02 8.22 -6.00
C ASN A 243 21.93 8.53 -4.98
N ASP A 244 21.74 7.64 -4.00
CA ASP A 244 20.66 7.69 -3.01
C ASP A 244 21.00 8.59 -1.81
N PHE A 245 22.29 8.79 -1.48
CA PHE A 245 22.76 9.50 -0.29
C PHE A 245 23.90 10.47 -0.59
N THR A 246 24.06 11.51 0.24
CA THR A 246 25.20 12.41 0.10
C THR A 246 26.48 11.76 0.60
N LEU A 247 27.62 12.27 0.13
CA LEU A 247 28.93 11.80 0.54
C LEU A 247 29.17 11.97 2.04
N ASN A 248 28.59 13.01 2.65
CA ASN A 248 28.66 13.24 4.09
C ASN A 248 27.87 12.19 4.86
N ASP A 249 26.67 11.84 4.40
CA ASP A 249 25.82 10.83 5.05
C ASP A 249 26.51 9.45 5.01
N LEU A 250 27.11 9.10 3.88
CA LEU A 250 27.87 7.87 3.72
C LEU A 250 29.11 7.86 4.64
N ARG A 251 29.80 9.00 4.80
CA ARG A 251 30.91 9.13 5.75
C ARG A 251 30.47 8.95 7.19
N GLN A 252 29.36 9.57 7.59
CA GLN A 252 28.81 9.40 8.94
C GLN A 252 28.39 7.95 9.19
N TYR A 253 27.77 7.32 8.19
CA TYR A 253 27.43 5.91 8.24
C TYR A 253 28.66 5.01 8.47
N THR A 254 29.80 5.25 7.81
CA THR A 254 31.02 4.44 8.03
C THR A 254 31.57 4.51 9.46
N LYS A 255 31.20 5.53 10.23
CA LYS A 255 31.59 5.67 11.65
C LYS A 255 30.62 4.97 12.62
N SER A 256 29.47 4.49 12.14
CA SER A 256 28.42 3.90 12.97
C SER A 256 28.69 2.44 13.36
N GLU A 257 28.13 1.99 14.50
CA GLU A 257 28.14 0.58 14.92
C GLU A 257 27.44 -0.33 13.89
N ASN A 258 26.40 0.17 13.24
CA ASN A 258 25.71 -0.51 12.14
C ASN A 258 26.63 -0.81 10.94
N PHE A 259 27.64 0.01 10.68
CA PHE A 259 28.61 -0.28 9.64
C PHE A 259 29.66 -1.31 10.12
N LYS A 260 30.07 -1.20 11.39
CA LYS A 260 31.01 -2.15 12.01
C LYS A 260 30.43 -3.56 12.10
N SER A 261 29.12 -3.72 12.23
CA SER A 261 28.45 -5.03 12.24
C SER A 261 28.43 -5.76 10.89
N LEU A 262 28.77 -5.09 9.77
CA LEU A 262 28.82 -5.72 8.44
C LEU A 262 30.04 -6.61 8.25
N LYS A 263 29.94 -7.65 7.41
CA LYS A 263 31.08 -8.48 7.00
C LYS A 263 32.20 -7.62 6.37
N GLU A 264 33.46 -7.92 6.66
CA GLU A 264 34.65 -7.17 6.19
C GLU A 264 34.64 -6.91 4.67
N LYS A 265 34.31 -7.93 3.87
CA LYS A 265 34.24 -7.80 2.41
C LYS A 265 33.19 -6.78 1.95
N VAL A 266 32.09 -6.63 2.68
CA VAL A 266 31.05 -5.65 2.39
C VAL A 266 31.54 -4.24 2.75
N ARG A 267 32.13 -4.09 3.94
CA ARG A 267 32.74 -2.82 4.37
C ARG A 267 33.76 -2.33 3.35
N GLY A 268 34.66 -3.21 2.90
CA GLY A 268 35.64 -2.89 1.86
C GLY A 268 35.01 -2.46 0.53
N HIS A 269 33.86 -3.01 0.14
CA HIS A 269 33.15 -2.56 -1.06
C HIS A 269 32.49 -1.19 -0.90
N VAL A 270 31.90 -0.90 0.25
CA VAL A 270 31.26 0.39 0.55
C VAL A 270 32.31 1.50 0.66
N ASN A 271 33.40 1.27 1.40
CA ASN A 271 34.51 2.23 1.52
C ASN A 271 35.12 2.55 0.15
N LYS A 272 35.34 1.52 -0.68
CA LYS A 272 35.88 1.72 -2.02
C LYS A 272 34.92 2.47 -2.97
N VAL A 273 33.61 2.47 -2.70
CA VAL A 273 32.66 3.34 -3.42
C VAL A 273 32.76 4.78 -2.93
N ILE A 274 32.93 4.99 -1.62
CA ILE A 274 33.10 6.33 -1.04
C ILE A 274 34.40 6.97 -1.54
N GLU A 275 35.51 6.23 -1.52
CA GLU A 275 36.83 6.67 -2.01
C GLU A 275 36.81 7.03 -3.50
N ASP A 276 36.20 6.19 -4.35
CA ASP A 276 36.05 6.45 -5.79
C ASP A 276 35.30 7.76 -6.08
N ASN A 277 34.29 8.07 -5.27
CA ASN A 277 33.52 9.29 -5.44
C ASN A 277 34.24 10.53 -4.87
N MET A 278 35.24 10.36 -4.00
CA MET A 278 36.10 11.46 -3.55
C MET A 278 37.14 11.87 -4.60
N ASN A 279 37.58 10.92 -5.43
CA ASN A 279 38.64 11.14 -6.41
C ASN A 279 38.13 11.52 -7.81
N ASN A 280 36.82 11.76 -7.97
CA ASN A 280 36.22 12.12 -9.26
C ASN A 280 36.00 13.64 -9.38
N PRO A 281 36.75 14.37 -10.24
CA PRO A 281 36.65 15.83 -10.36
C PRO A 281 35.31 16.32 -10.95
N ASN A 282 34.46 15.43 -11.47
CA ASN A 282 33.15 15.78 -12.03
C ASN A 282 31.97 15.65 -11.03
N PHE A 283 32.23 15.35 -9.76
CA PHE A 283 31.17 15.30 -8.75
C PHE A 283 30.92 16.70 -8.17
N SER A 284 30.17 17.52 -8.91
CA SER A 284 29.65 18.79 -8.42
C SER A 284 28.92 18.58 -7.10
N MET A 285 29.33 19.28 -6.04
CA MET A 285 28.55 19.40 -4.81
C MET A 285 27.14 19.87 -5.17
N LYS A 286 26.17 18.96 -5.21
CA LYS A 286 24.76 19.32 -5.13
C LYS A 286 24.48 19.76 -3.71
N SER A 287 24.94 20.96 -3.36
CA SER A 287 24.42 21.72 -2.23
C SER A 287 23.04 22.22 -2.65
N HIS A 288 21.99 21.52 -2.25
CA HIS A 288 20.65 22.10 -2.15
C HIS A 288 19.99 21.54 -0.90
N ASN A 289 19.86 22.44 0.09
CA ASN A 289 18.83 22.40 1.11
C ASN A 289 17.48 22.06 0.45
N LYS A 290 17.02 20.82 0.59
CA LYS A 290 15.62 20.45 0.44
C LYS A 290 15.14 20.02 1.82
N PRO A 291 14.30 20.83 2.50
CA PRO A 291 13.76 20.43 3.78
C PRO A 291 12.86 19.21 3.59
N ILE A 292 13.11 18.22 4.43
CA ILE A 292 12.21 17.10 4.70
C ILE A 292 11.01 17.69 5.43
N ASN A 293 9.87 17.85 4.75
CA ASN A 293 8.62 18.26 5.39
C ASN A 293 7.66 17.07 5.53
N THR A 294 7.70 16.50 6.73
CA THR A 294 6.59 15.93 7.51
C THR A 294 6.58 16.77 8.79
N THR A 295 5.55 17.42 9.33
CA THR A 295 4.08 17.30 9.27
C THR A 295 3.49 18.58 9.92
N PHE A 296 2.22 18.90 9.68
CA PHE A 296 1.31 19.82 10.40
C PHE A 296 1.89 20.74 11.51
N SER A 297 1.78 22.07 11.32
CA SER A 297 1.26 23.04 12.31
C SER A 297 1.08 24.43 11.68
N ARG A 298 -0.02 25.07 12.07
CA ARG A 298 -0.63 26.31 11.58
C ARG A 298 0.06 27.56 12.15
N SER A 299 0.42 28.56 11.33
CA SER A 299 0.28 29.99 11.66
C SER A 299 0.50 30.89 10.44
N LEU A 300 -0.10 32.08 10.51
CA LEU A 300 -0.49 33.02 9.46
C LEU A 300 0.64 33.92 8.90
N THR A 301 0.59 34.07 7.55
CA THR A 301 0.71 35.30 6.71
C THR A 301 2.03 36.12 6.70
N PRO A 302 2.18 37.11 5.78
CA PRO A 302 2.23 36.98 4.31
C PRO A 302 3.43 37.77 3.71
N PHE A 303 3.89 37.47 2.49
CA PHE A 303 4.23 38.50 1.48
C PHE A 303 4.60 37.86 0.13
N THR A 304 4.27 38.61 -0.91
CA THR A 304 3.98 38.28 -2.31
C THR A 304 5.19 38.25 -3.24
N SER A 305 5.17 37.38 -4.25
CA SER A 305 5.37 37.75 -5.67
C SER A 305 5.16 36.57 -6.63
N GLN A 306 3.96 36.56 -7.22
CA GLN A 306 3.62 36.26 -8.63
C GLN A 306 4.50 35.25 -9.41
N ILE A 307 3.98 34.03 -9.60
CA ILE A 307 3.95 33.34 -10.91
C ILE A 307 2.65 32.53 -11.02
N ASN A 308 1.83 32.90 -12.01
CA ASN A 308 0.64 32.28 -12.63
C ASN A 308 -0.04 31.06 -11.97
N SER A 309 -1.27 31.36 -11.56
CA SER A 309 -2.35 30.49 -11.11
C SER A 309 -2.77 29.41 -12.12
N PHE A 310 -2.66 28.15 -11.72
CA PHE A 310 -3.67 27.13 -12.04
C PHE A 310 -4.37 26.77 -10.72
N SER A 311 -5.69 26.88 -10.71
CA SER A 311 -6.55 26.81 -9.53
C SER A 311 -6.36 25.51 -8.73
N GLN A 312 -5.77 25.62 -7.55
CA GLN A 312 -5.94 24.65 -6.47
C GLN A 312 -7.21 25.04 -5.71
N GLU A 313 -8.36 24.56 -6.21
CA GLU A 313 -9.49 24.38 -5.31
C GLU A 313 -9.14 23.23 -4.36
N ASN A 314 -9.26 23.48 -3.06
CA ASN A 314 -9.35 22.45 -2.04
C ASN A 314 -10.61 21.63 -2.32
N GLN A 315 -10.54 20.71 -3.28
CA GLN A 315 -11.53 19.65 -3.39
C GLN A 315 -11.27 18.72 -2.21
N GLU A 316 -12.23 18.64 -1.30
CA GLU A 316 -12.31 17.55 -0.33
C GLU A 316 -12.02 16.26 -1.09
N ILE A 317 -10.94 15.56 -0.74
CA ILE A 317 -10.62 14.31 -1.38
C ILE A 317 -11.78 13.38 -1.04
N PRO A 318 -12.53 12.87 -2.04
CA PRO A 318 -13.67 12.03 -1.74
C PRO A 318 -13.21 10.84 -0.90
N LEU A 319 -13.94 10.49 0.17
CA LEU A 319 -13.62 9.36 1.06
C LEU A 319 -13.33 8.06 0.27
N ILE A 320 -13.98 7.91 -0.89
CA ILE A 320 -13.77 6.83 -1.85
C ILE A 320 -12.31 6.75 -2.33
N ILE A 321 -11.66 7.88 -2.61
CA ILE A 321 -10.29 7.97 -3.08
C ILE A 321 -9.29 7.63 -1.97
N GLU A 322 -9.57 8.04 -0.73
CA GLU A 322 -8.75 7.67 0.44
C GLU A 322 -8.83 6.17 0.74
N ASN A 323 -10.05 5.61 0.64
CA ASN A 323 -10.27 4.18 0.78
C ASN A 323 -9.54 3.39 -0.34
N LEU A 324 -9.62 3.87 -1.58
CA LEU A 324 -8.89 3.29 -2.70
C LEU A 324 -7.37 3.29 -2.44
N HIS A 325 -6.84 4.41 -1.97
CA HIS A 325 -5.41 4.51 -1.63
C HIS A 325 -5.02 3.51 -0.55
N SER A 326 -5.82 3.40 0.51
CA SER A 326 -5.59 2.49 1.62
C SER A 326 -5.58 1.03 1.17
N GLN A 327 -6.52 0.62 0.31
CA GLN A 327 -6.53 -0.73 -0.26
C GLN A 327 -5.34 -1.00 -1.18
N ILE A 328 -4.94 -0.03 -2.00
CA ILE A 328 -3.73 -0.14 -2.83
C ILE A 328 -2.49 -0.36 -1.94
N GLN A 329 -2.34 0.42 -0.87
CA GLN A 329 -1.23 0.25 0.08
C GLN A 329 -1.27 -1.12 0.77
N GLN A 330 -2.45 -1.61 1.14
CA GLN A 330 -2.61 -2.92 1.75
C GLN A 330 -2.17 -4.03 0.80
N ILE A 331 -2.58 -4.00 -0.47
CA ILE A 331 -2.15 -4.95 -1.50
C ILE A 331 -0.62 -4.93 -1.67
N ILE A 332 -0.03 -3.74 -1.69
CA ILE A 332 1.43 -3.58 -1.81
C ILE A 332 2.13 -4.20 -0.59
N LYS A 333 1.71 -3.85 0.63
CA LYS A 333 2.27 -4.35 1.89
C LYS A 333 2.15 -5.87 2.00
N GLN A 334 0.98 -6.44 1.69
CA GLN A 334 0.76 -7.89 1.72
C GLN A 334 1.75 -8.63 0.80
N LYS A 335 1.98 -8.11 -0.41
CA LYS A 335 2.90 -8.74 -1.36
C LYS A 335 4.36 -8.54 -0.99
N GLU A 336 4.70 -7.41 -0.36
CA GLU A 336 6.02 -7.17 0.23
C GLU A 336 6.32 -8.18 1.36
N VAL A 337 5.35 -8.44 2.25
CA VAL A 337 5.48 -9.46 3.33
C VAL A 337 5.66 -10.86 2.74
N SER A 338 4.91 -11.22 1.70
CA SER A 338 5.08 -12.51 1.01
C SER A 338 6.34 -12.58 0.13
N GLN A 339 7.19 -11.54 0.11
CA GLN A 339 8.37 -11.41 -0.76
C GLN A 339 8.08 -11.60 -2.26
N THR A 340 6.84 -11.35 -2.68
CA THR A 340 6.42 -11.48 -4.08
C THR A 340 6.32 -10.11 -4.72
N ARG A 341 6.82 -9.98 -5.97
CA ARG A 341 6.71 -8.72 -6.70
C ARG A 341 5.23 -8.39 -6.96
N VAL A 342 4.83 -7.16 -6.66
CA VAL A 342 3.50 -6.63 -7.03
C VAL A 342 3.33 -6.68 -8.55
N ARG A 343 2.23 -7.29 -9.01
CA ARG A 343 1.85 -7.44 -10.41
C ARG A 343 0.44 -6.89 -10.61
N LEU A 344 0.12 -6.55 -11.85
CA LEU A 344 -1.18 -6.01 -12.24
C LEU A 344 -2.37 -6.85 -11.75
N LYS A 345 -2.25 -8.17 -11.83
CA LYS A 345 -3.30 -9.11 -11.39
C LYS A 345 -3.69 -8.96 -9.91
N HIS A 346 -2.83 -8.39 -9.07
CA HIS A 346 -3.13 -8.17 -7.65
C HIS A 346 -4.10 -6.99 -7.46
N PHE A 347 -4.05 -5.99 -8.33
CA PHE A 347 -4.97 -4.85 -8.31
C PHE A 347 -6.33 -5.18 -8.93
N LYS A 348 -6.47 -6.34 -9.60
CA LYS A 348 -7.79 -6.81 -10.09
C LYS A 348 -8.80 -7.08 -8.97
N ALA A 349 -8.35 -7.16 -7.72
CA ALA A 349 -9.23 -7.28 -6.55
C ALA A 349 -9.98 -5.99 -6.23
N LEU A 350 -9.54 -4.84 -6.75
CA LEU A 350 -10.15 -3.52 -6.52
C LEU A 350 -11.42 -3.29 -7.39
N LYS A 351 -12.25 -4.32 -7.58
CA LYS A 351 -13.41 -4.28 -8.48
C LYS A 351 -14.52 -3.35 -8.00
N SER A 352 -14.53 -3.01 -6.71
CA SER A 352 -15.51 -2.10 -6.10
C SER A 352 -15.33 -0.64 -6.53
N TYR A 353 -14.25 -0.30 -7.22
CA TYR A 353 -13.99 1.06 -7.69
C TYR A 353 -14.25 1.20 -9.19
N THR A 354 -14.92 2.29 -9.56
CA THR A 354 -15.16 2.63 -10.97
C THR A 354 -13.88 3.11 -11.64
N LEU A 355 -13.85 3.06 -12.98
CA LEU A 355 -12.73 3.59 -13.77
C LEU A 355 -12.46 5.07 -13.46
N ASN A 356 -13.52 5.85 -13.28
CA ASN A 356 -13.42 7.26 -12.90
C ASN A 356 -12.71 7.44 -11.55
N ASN A 357 -13.00 6.60 -10.56
CA ASN A 357 -12.30 6.65 -9.26
C ASN A 357 -10.78 6.46 -9.44
N PHE A 358 -10.35 5.53 -10.30
CA PHE A 358 -8.93 5.33 -10.58
C PHE A 358 -8.30 6.52 -11.32
N ILE A 359 -9.00 7.10 -12.28
CA ILE A 359 -8.52 8.27 -13.03
C ILE A 359 -8.36 9.47 -12.10
N GLN A 360 -9.38 9.77 -11.30
CA GLN A 360 -9.31 10.83 -10.29
C GLN A 360 -8.18 10.57 -9.29
N TYR A 361 -8.04 9.33 -8.81
CA TYR A 361 -6.95 8.96 -7.93
C TYR A 361 -5.58 9.28 -8.54
N THR A 362 -5.35 9.03 -9.84
CA THR A 362 -4.06 9.37 -10.48
C THR A 362 -3.72 10.86 -10.48
N LYS A 363 -4.70 11.75 -10.28
CA LYS A 363 -4.50 13.21 -10.21
C LYS A 363 -4.16 13.69 -8.78
N THR A 364 -4.12 12.80 -7.79
CA THR A 364 -3.93 13.15 -6.38
C THR A 364 -2.49 13.05 -5.89
N ASN A 365 -2.19 13.74 -4.78
CA ASN A 365 -0.92 13.58 -4.07
C ASN A 365 -0.73 12.17 -3.48
N MET A 366 -1.83 11.47 -3.17
CA MET A 366 -1.79 10.08 -2.70
C MET A 366 -1.31 9.09 -3.78
N PHE A 367 -1.58 9.37 -5.05
CA PHE A 367 -0.96 8.61 -6.13
C PHE A 367 0.53 8.94 -6.25
N ASN A 368 0.89 10.21 -6.07
CA ASN A 368 2.29 10.67 -6.12
C ASN A 368 3.16 10.09 -4.99
N SER A 369 2.58 9.64 -3.87
CA SER A 369 3.32 8.97 -2.80
C SER A 369 3.67 7.51 -3.12
N LEU A 370 3.05 6.88 -4.12
CA LEU A 370 3.35 5.50 -4.51
C LEU A 370 4.74 5.33 -5.15
N ASP A 371 5.30 4.13 -5.04
CA ASP A 371 6.51 3.76 -5.75
C ASP A 371 6.29 3.70 -7.28
N SER A 372 7.37 3.81 -8.05
CA SER A 372 7.31 3.86 -9.51
C SER A 372 6.69 2.62 -10.15
N ASN A 373 6.88 1.43 -9.57
CA ASN A 373 6.30 0.21 -10.10
C ASN A 373 4.78 0.18 -9.84
N SER A 374 4.33 0.59 -8.66
CA SER A 374 2.89 0.68 -8.35
C SER A 374 2.20 1.75 -9.20
N LYS A 375 2.78 2.94 -9.37
CA LYS A 375 2.27 3.97 -10.29
C LYS A 375 2.10 3.43 -11.72
N ARG A 376 3.15 2.75 -12.23
CA ARG A 376 3.12 2.14 -13.57
C ARG A 376 2.02 1.09 -13.69
N LEU A 377 1.84 0.25 -12.67
CA LEU A 377 0.81 -0.79 -12.68
C LEU A 377 -0.60 -0.19 -12.63
N MET A 378 -0.81 0.88 -11.86
CA MET A 378 -2.10 1.56 -11.83
C MET A 378 -2.45 2.23 -13.15
N ASN A 379 -1.50 2.95 -13.76
CA ASN A 379 -1.69 3.51 -15.09
C ASN A 379 -1.97 2.43 -16.13
N LEU A 380 -1.29 1.29 -16.04
CA LEU A 380 -1.52 0.16 -16.94
C LEU A 380 -2.91 -0.46 -16.74
N LEU A 381 -3.41 -0.55 -15.50
CA LEU A 381 -4.77 -1.02 -15.22
C LEU A 381 -5.82 -0.13 -15.89
N ILE A 382 -5.64 1.19 -15.80
CA ILE A 382 -6.53 2.18 -16.41
C ILE A 382 -6.45 2.06 -17.94
N SER A 383 -5.25 2.06 -18.52
CA SER A 383 -5.06 1.92 -19.96
C SER A 383 -5.61 0.60 -20.52
N GLU A 384 -5.48 -0.52 -19.79
CA GLU A 384 -6.07 -1.81 -20.19
C GLU A 384 -7.60 -1.75 -20.18
N THR A 385 -8.18 -1.06 -19.19
CA THR A 385 -9.62 -0.94 -19.06
C THR A 385 -10.21 -0.05 -20.16
N LEU A 386 -9.61 1.11 -20.43
CA LEU A 386 -9.98 1.97 -21.56
C LEU A 386 -9.79 1.26 -22.91
N SER A 387 -8.70 0.49 -23.06
CA SER A 387 -8.44 -0.27 -24.28
C SER A 387 -9.52 -1.31 -24.58
N ARG A 388 -10.07 -1.97 -23.54
CA ARG A 388 -11.12 -2.99 -23.68
C ARG A 388 -12.42 -2.45 -24.25
N GLU A 389 -12.71 -1.16 -24.10
CA GLU A 389 -13.92 -0.56 -24.68
C GLU A 389 -13.89 -0.62 -26.21
N PHE A 390 -12.69 -0.53 -26.79
CA PHE A 390 -12.48 -0.68 -28.23
C PHE A 390 -12.56 -2.12 -28.72
N ASP A 391 -12.70 -3.12 -27.84
CA ASP A 391 -12.93 -4.51 -28.26
C ASP A 391 -14.42 -4.78 -28.51
N ARG A 392 -15.32 -3.94 -27.94
CA ARG A 392 -16.78 -4.07 -28.09
C ARG A 392 -17.24 -3.74 -29.51
N GLN A 393 -18.35 -4.33 -29.94
CA GLN A 393 -18.97 -4.02 -31.24
C GLN A 393 -19.60 -2.63 -31.26
N ASN A 394 -20.30 -2.26 -30.18
CA ASN A 394 -20.81 -0.91 -29.97
C ASN A 394 -19.85 -0.13 -29.09
N LEU A 395 -19.08 0.77 -29.71
CA LEU A 395 -18.15 1.63 -28.99
C LEU A 395 -18.96 2.64 -28.17
N VAL A 396 -18.69 2.67 -26.86
CA VAL A 396 -19.17 3.69 -25.94
C VAL A 396 -17.95 4.11 -25.12
N LEU A 397 -17.56 5.37 -25.21
CA LEU A 397 -16.45 5.91 -24.45
C LEU A 397 -16.95 6.26 -23.05
N SER A 398 -16.32 5.69 -22.04
CA SER A 398 -16.66 5.99 -20.64
C SER A 398 -16.01 7.27 -20.12
N GLN A 399 -15.05 7.85 -20.86
CA GLN A 399 -14.27 9.02 -20.47
C GLN A 399 -14.20 10.07 -21.59
N SER A 400 -13.64 11.24 -21.30
CA SER A 400 -13.37 12.26 -22.31
C SER A 400 -12.28 11.80 -23.29
N MET A 401 -12.33 12.31 -24.52
CA MET A 401 -11.35 11.99 -25.57
C MET A 401 -9.90 12.23 -25.12
N ASP A 402 -9.66 13.33 -24.40
CA ASP A 402 -8.34 13.71 -23.89
C ASP A 402 -7.72 12.64 -22.97
N GLU A 403 -8.54 11.93 -22.20
CA GLU A 403 -8.05 10.89 -21.29
C GLU A 403 -7.52 9.68 -22.07
N TYR A 404 -8.15 9.32 -23.20
CA TYR A 404 -7.67 8.26 -24.09
C TYR A 404 -6.38 8.68 -24.80
N ILE A 405 -6.27 9.94 -25.22
CA ILE A 405 -5.08 10.49 -25.88
C ILE A 405 -3.90 10.53 -24.89
N THR A 406 -4.11 11.15 -23.73
CA THR A 406 -3.09 11.31 -22.68
C THR A 406 -2.52 9.97 -22.23
N ARG A 407 -3.35 8.91 -22.23
CA ARG A 407 -2.94 7.55 -21.85
C ARG A 407 -2.44 6.70 -23.01
N GLY A 408 -2.33 7.26 -24.22
CA GLY A 408 -1.84 6.58 -25.42
C GLY A 408 -2.73 5.43 -25.88
N VAL A 409 -4.03 5.45 -25.53
CA VAL A 409 -5.00 4.45 -26.00
C VAL A 409 -5.36 4.74 -27.46
N ILE A 410 -5.44 6.00 -27.84
CA ILE A 410 -5.68 6.46 -29.20
C ILE A 410 -4.61 7.51 -29.58
N PRO A 411 -4.30 7.69 -30.88
CA PRO A 411 -3.35 8.70 -31.30
C PRO A 411 -3.95 10.10 -31.14
N GLU A 412 -3.12 11.08 -30.78
CA GLU A 412 -3.49 12.49 -30.88
C GLU A 412 -3.72 12.88 -32.35
N LEU A 413 -4.72 13.73 -32.59
CA LEU A 413 -5.01 14.25 -33.93
C LEU A 413 -3.86 15.14 -34.41
N PRO A 414 -3.26 14.86 -35.57
CA PRO A 414 -2.21 15.72 -36.11
C PRO A 414 -2.76 17.11 -36.46
N TYR A 415 -1.87 18.10 -36.44
CA TYR A 415 -2.21 19.46 -36.85
C TYR A 415 -2.80 19.48 -38.27
N GLY A 416 -3.94 20.17 -38.42
CA GLY A 416 -4.66 20.30 -39.69
C GLY A 416 -5.85 19.35 -39.88
N TYR A 417 -6.06 18.37 -38.98
CA TYR A 417 -7.24 17.48 -39.01
C TYR A 417 -8.25 17.89 -37.95
N LYS A 418 -9.54 17.96 -38.32
CA LYS A 418 -10.60 18.38 -37.39
C LYS A 418 -11.23 17.21 -36.61
N ASN A 419 -11.17 16.00 -37.15
CA ASN A 419 -11.79 14.81 -36.59
C ASN A 419 -11.09 13.53 -37.08
N TYR A 420 -11.41 12.39 -36.47
CA TYR A 420 -10.81 11.11 -36.84
C TYR A 420 -11.26 10.62 -38.21
N THR A 421 -12.44 11.02 -38.69
CA THR A 421 -12.94 10.71 -40.04
C THR A 421 -12.09 11.32 -41.16
N GLU A 422 -11.61 12.55 -40.99
CA GLU A 422 -10.64 13.17 -41.90
C GLU A 422 -9.25 12.52 -41.76
N TYR A 423 -8.83 12.24 -40.53
CA TYR A 423 -7.54 11.64 -40.25
C TYR A 423 -7.39 10.22 -40.80
N GLU A 424 -8.44 9.40 -40.76
CA GLU A 424 -8.46 8.03 -41.31
C GLU A 424 -8.11 7.99 -42.81
N LYS A 425 -8.45 9.05 -43.55
CA LYS A 425 -8.17 9.16 -45.00
C LYS A 425 -6.74 9.62 -45.32
N SER A 426 -5.93 9.92 -44.30
CA SER A 426 -4.58 10.48 -44.48
C SER A 426 -3.49 9.42 -44.64
N ASP A 427 -2.38 9.80 -45.27
CA ASP A 427 -1.16 8.97 -45.29
C ASP A 427 -0.56 8.77 -43.90
N MET A 428 -0.82 9.68 -42.96
CA MET A 428 -0.37 9.54 -41.57
C MET A 428 -1.09 8.42 -40.83
N PHE A 429 -2.37 8.18 -41.14
CA PHE A 429 -3.09 7.01 -40.63
C PHE A 429 -2.41 5.70 -41.08
N ASN A 430 -1.92 5.63 -42.32
CA ASN A 430 -1.22 4.46 -42.84
C ASN A 430 0.07 4.12 -42.08
N ARG A 431 0.67 5.08 -41.36
CA ARG A 431 1.86 4.87 -40.53
C ARG A 431 1.55 4.32 -39.14
N LEU A 432 0.29 4.31 -38.71
CA LEU A 432 -0.10 3.78 -37.41
C LEU A 432 0.07 2.26 -37.32
N ASN A 433 0.30 1.76 -36.11
CA ASN A 433 0.28 0.32 -35.86
C ASN A 433 -1.15 -0.25 -36.02
N LYS A 434 -1.25 -1.57 -36.24
CA LYS A 434 -2.53 -2.25 -36.51
C LYS A 434 -3.60 -2.01 -35.42
N VAL A 435 -3.19 -1.93 -34.15
CA VAL A 435 -4.11 -1.73 -33.02
C VAL A 435 -4.68 -0.31 -33.03
N LEU A 436 -3.83 0.69 -33.18
CA LEU A 436 -4.24 2.10 -33.24
C LEU A 436 -5.09 2.38 -34.48
N LYS A 437 -4.76 1.78 -35.63
CA LYS A 437 -5.61 1.84 -36.84
C LYS A 437 -7.02 1.34 -36.55
N ALA A 438 -7.15 0.14 -35.98
CA ALA A 438 -8.46 -0.43 -35.65
C ALA A 438 -9.27 0.46 -34.69
N ARG A 439 -8.59 1.09 -33.72
CA ARG A 439 -9.24 2.03 -32.77
C ARG A 439 -9.72 3.30 -33.47
N VAL A 440 -8.90 3.89 -34.33
CA VAL A 440 -9.28 5.07 -35.12
C VAL A 440 -10.47 4.77 -36.03
N VAL A 441 -10.50 3.62 -36.72
CA VAL A 441 -11.66 3.20 -37.54
C VAL A 441 -12.93 3.10 -36.70
N LYS A 442 -12.86 2.58 -35.46
CA LYS A 442 -14.02 2.56 -34.56
C LYS A 442 -14.46 3.96 -34.12
N LEU A 443 -13.52 4.88 -33.93
CA LEU A 443 -13.85 6.29 -33.65
C LEU A 443 -14.56 6.94 -34.84
N THR A 444 -14.13 6.66 -36.07
CA THR A 444 -14.80 7.24 -37.26
C THR A 444 -16.22 6.70 -37.42
N MET A 445 -16.46 5.43 -37.08
CA MET A 445 -17.81 4.88 -37.00
C MET A 445 -18.67 5.57 -35.94
N LEU A 446 -18.09 5.91 -34.78
CA LEU A 446 -18.78 6.62 -33.71
C LEU A 446 -19.11 8.06 -34.08
N GLU A 447 -18.17 8.79 -34.69
CA GLU A 447 -18.38 10.15 -35.22
C GLU A 447 -19.53 10.18 -36.24
N LYS A 448 -19.56 9.21 -37.16
CA LYS A 448 -20.62 9.11 -38.19
C LYS A 448 -22.01 8.85 -37.60
N ARG A 449 -22.11 8.16 -36.44
CA ARG A 449 -23.40 7.94 -35.76
C ARG A 449 -23.95 9.20 -35.08
N ILE A 450 -23.09 10.15 -34.74
CA ILE A 450 -23.47 11.41 -34.04
C ILE A 450 -23.95 12.48 -35.05
N ILE A 451 -23.63 12.32 -36.34
CA ILE A 451 -23.95 13.30 -37.40
C ILE A 451 -25.33 13.00 -38.07
N VAL A 452 -26.03 11.95 -37.64
CA VAL A 452 -27.43 11.65 -38.02
C VAL A 452 -28.35 12.24 -36.96
#